data_AF-A0A8S9PBV0-F1
#
_entry.id   AF-A0A8S9PBV0-F1
#
_cell.length_a   1.000
_cell.length_b   1.000
_cell.length_c   1.000
_cell.angle_alpha   90.00
_cell.angle_beta   90.00
_cell.angle_gamma   90.00
#
_symmetry.space_group_name_H-M   'P 1'
#
loop_
_entity.id
_entity.type
_entity.pdbx_description
1 polymer ?
#
loop_
_entity_poly.entity_id
_entity_poly.type
_entity_poly.pdbx_seq_one_letter_code
_entity_poly.pdbx_strand_id
1 'polypeptide(L)'
;MNEPGTIALLGKDGTKWMTNLLRESQGRMSLGKGWKDFARANGLEIGESFTLESIWEDATPMLSLSSRESKREKVYVSIEPSIGNETKKDENNIED
;
A
#
# COMPACT_ATOMS: atom_id res chain seq x y z
N MET A 1 4.61 -12.19 -19.01
CA MET A 1 4.12 -11.35 -20.12
C MET A 1 5.32 -10.95 -20.97
N ASN A 2 5.45 -11.54 -22.15
CA ASN A 2 6.54 -11.25 -23.09
C ASN A 2 6.01 -10.80 -24.46
N GLU A 3 4.76 -11.12 -24.79
CA GLU A 3 4.16 -10.72 -26.06
C GLU A 3 3.54 -9.31 -26.00
N PRO A 4 3.63 -8.53 -27.10
CA PRO A 4 2.94 -7.26 -27.20
C PRO A 4 1.42 -7.47 -27.28
N GLY A 5 0.65 -6.44 -26.96
CA GLY A 5 -0.81 -6.50 -26.97
C GLY A 5 -1.42 -5.43 -26.08
N THR A 6 -2.50 -5.78 -25.40
CA THR A 6 -3.15 -4.91 -24.41
C THR A 6 -3.05 -5.56 -23.04
N ILE A 7 -2.80 -4.74 -22.03
CA ILE A 7 -2.75 -5.14 -20.63
C ILE A 7 -3.60 -4.18 -19.80
N ALA A 8 -4.24 -4.70 -18.76
CA ALA A 8 -4.96 -3.87 -17.81
C ALA A 8 -4.04 -3.45 -16.65
N LEU A 9 -4.07 -2.17 -16.30
CA LEU A 9 -3.47 -1.60 -15.11
C LEU A 9 -4.56 -1.32 -14.08
N LEU A 10 -4.38 -1.78 -12.85
CA LEU A 10 -5.27 -1.51 -11.72
C LEU A 10 -4.72 -0.35 -10.91
N GLY A 11 -5.52 0.70 -10.74
CA GLY A 11 -5.20 1.86 -9.92
C GLY A 11 -5.35 1.59 -8.42
N LYS A 12 -4.91 2.54 -7.59
CA LYS A 12 -5.05 2.48 -6.12
C LYS A 12 -6.51 2.39 -5.66
N ASP A 13 -7.42 2.91 -6.48
CA ASP A 13 -8.87 2.94 -6.27
C ASP A 13 -9.59 1.70 -6.83
N GLY A 14 -8.85 0.74 -7.42
CA GLY A 14 -9.41 -0.42 -8.10
C GLY A 14 -9.92 -0.13 -9.53
N THR A 15 -9.71 1.08 -10.06
CA THR A 15 -10.10 1.39 -11.44
C THR A 15 -9.16 0.69 -12.42
N LYS A 16 -9.73 0.02 -13.43
CA LYS A 16 -8.99 -0.65 -14.50
C LYS A 16 -8.76 0.27 -15.69
N TRP A 17 -7.51 0.34 -16.14
CA TRP A 17 -7.06 1.14 -17.28
C TRP A 17 -6.43 0.24 -18.32
N MET A 18 -6.95 0.26 -19.55
CA MET A 18 -6.36 -0.51 -20.65
C MET A 18 -5.20 0.26 -21.26
N THR A 19 -4.03 -0.38 -21.33
CA THR A 19 -2.84 0.19 -21.96
C THR A 19 -2.24 -0.78 -22.97
N ASN A 20 -1.58 -0.24 -23.98
CA ASN A 20 -0.82 -1.06 -24.92
C ASN A 20 0.47 -1.53 -24.25
N LEU A 21 0.79 -2.80 -24.45
CA LEU A 21 2.09 -3.38 -24.14
C LEU A 21 2.85 -3.53 -25.45
N LEU A 22 3.96 -2.80 -25.59
CA LEU A 22 4.73 -2.70 -26.82
C LEU A 22 6.06 -3.43 -26.65
N ARG A 23 6.54 -4.06 -27.73
CA ARG A 23 7.90 -4.63 -27.78
C ARG A 23 8.79 -3.70 -28.58
N GLU A 24 9.86 -3.21 -27.96
CA GLU A 24 10.88 -2.39 -28.60
C GLU A 24 11.86 -3.26 -29.41
N SER A 25 12.64 -2.63 -30.29
CA SER A 25 13.61 -3.34 -31.15
C SER A 25 14.65 -4.14 -30.36
N GLN A 26 14.97 -3.72 -29.14
CA GLN A 26 15.89 -4.41 -28.23
C GLN A 26 15.22 -5.50 -27.38
N GLY A 27 13.95 -5.82 -27.63
CA GLY A 27 13.18 -6.83 -26.89
C GLY A 27 12.63 -6.37 -25.53
N ARG A 28 12.87 -5.11 -25.15
CA ARG A 28 12.26 -4.50 -23.96
C ARG A 28 10.75 -4.32 -24.16
N MET A 29 9.99 -4.53 -23.11
CA MET A 29 8.55 -4.25 -23.09
C MET A 29 8.30 -2.87 -22.48
N SER A 30 7.42 -2.08 -23.10
CA SER A 30 7.02 -0.76 -22.59
C SER A 30 5.51 -0.58 -22.59
N LEU A 31 5.02 0.26 -21.67
CA LEU A 31 3.61 0.64 -21.59
C LEU A 31 3.37 1.85 -22.51
N GLY A 32 2.51 1.67 -23.49
CA GLY A 32 2.20 2.66 -24.52
C GLY A 32 0.99 3.53 -24.19
N LYS A 33 0.10 3.70 -25.17
CA LYS A 33 -1.13 4.50 -25.05
C LYS A 33 -1.94 4.03 -23.83
N GLY A 34 -2.34 4.97 -22.97
CA GLY A 34 -3.05 4.73 -21.70
C GLY A 34 -2.16 4.90 -20.47
N TRP A 35 -0.85 4.66 -20.58
CA TRP A 35 0.09 4.79 -19.46
C TRP A 35 0.12 6.19 -18.84
N LYS A 36 0.20 7.24 -19.67
CA LYS A 36 0.30 8.64 -19.18
C LYS A 36 -0.93 9.06 -18.38
N ASP A 37 -2.12 8.64 -18.82
CA ASP A 37 -3.37 8.96 -18.14
C ASP A 37 -3.50 8.17 -16.83
N PHE A 38 -3.14 6.89 -16.83
CA PHE A 38 -3.04 6.07 -15.63
C PHE A 38 -2.09 6.69 -14.58
N ALA A 39 -0.89 7.10 -15.00
CA ALA A 39 0.10 7.69 -14.12
C ALA A 39 -0.41 8.99 -13.48
N ARG A 40 -1.04 9.87 -14.28
CA ARG A 40 -1.65 11.11 -13.79
C ARG A 40 -2.80 10.83 -12.82
N ALA A 41 -3.69 9.89 -13.14
CA ALA A 41 -4.84 9.56 -12.28
C ALA A 41 -4.43 8.97 -10.92
N ASN A 42 -3.29 8.29 -10.86
CA ASN A 42 -2.78 7.67 -9.63
C ASN A 42 -1.73 8.51 -8.88
N GLY A 43 -1.47 9.74 -9.35
CA GLY A 43 -0.51 10.67 -8.75
C GLY A 43 0.93 10.15 -8.78
N LEU A 44 1.33 9.50 -9.88
CA LEU A 44 2.73 9.08 -10.06
C LEU A 44 3.56 10.27 -10.55
N GLU A 45 4.66 10.54 -9.85
CA GLU A 45 5.55 11.65 -10.14
C GLU A 45 6.90 11.18 -10.69
N ILE A 46 7.52 12.03 -11.51
CA ILE A 46 8.86 11.77 -12.06
C ILE A 46 9.87 11.85 -10.92
N GLY A 47 10.75 10.85 -10.83
CA GLY A 47 11.77 10.77 -9.79
C GLY A 47 11.31 10.00 -8.55
N GLU A 48 10.01 9.72 -8.43
CA GLU A 48 9.50 8.82 -7.39
C GLU A 48 9.47 7.37 -7.85
N SER A 49 9.74 6.47 -6.90
CA SER A 49 9.59 5.03 -7.12
C SER A 49 8.20 4.58 -6.77
N PHE A 50 7.62 3.76 -7.63
CA PHE A 50 6.36 3.06 -7.41
C PHE A 50 6.55 1.56 -7.66
N THR A 51 5.58 0.76 -7.24
CA THR A 51 5.62 -0.69 -7.40
C THR A 51 4.36 -1.14 -8.12
N LEU A 52 4.52 -1.95 -9.16
CA LEU A 52 3.44 -2.66 -9.82
C LEU A 52 3.57 -4.14 -9.48
N GLU A 53 2.48 -4.73 -8.99
CA GLU A 53 2.37 -6.14 -8.69
C GLU A 53 1.72 -6.87 -9.87
N SER A 54 2.25 -8.04 -10.24
CA SER A 54 1.59 -8.91 -11.21
C SER A 54 0.44 -9.63 -10.51
N ILE A 55 -0.77 -9.43 -11.02
CA ILE A 55 -1.97 -10.13 -10.55
C ILE A 55 -2.64 -10.82 -11.74
N TRP A 56 -3.59 -11.71 -11.43
CA TRP A 56 -4.36 -12.44 -12.43
C TRP A 56 -5.84 -12.31 -12.10
N GLU A 57 -6.63 -11.96 -13.11
CA GLU A 57 -8.08 -12.05 -13.05
C GLU A 57 -8.50 -13.18 -14.00
N ASP A 58 -8.95 -14.29 -13.42
CA ASP A 58 -9.14 -15.56 -14.10
C ASP A 58 -7.85 -16.02 -14.82
N ALA A 59 -7.82 -15.95 -16.15
CA ALA A 59 -6.67 -16.28 -16.99
C ALA A 59 -6.02 -15.03 -17.62
N THR A 60 -6.49 -13.83 -17.25
CA THR A 60 -6.01 -12.56 -17.82
C THR A 60 -5.00 -11.92 -16.87
N PRO A 61 -3.74 -11.75 -17.31
CA PRO A 61 -2.72 -11.19 -16.45
C PRO A 61 -2.81 -9.65 -16.44
N MET A 62 -2.67 -9.04 -15.27
CA MET A 62 -2.77 -7.58 -15.07
C MET A 62 -1.63 -7.06 -14.18
N LEU A 63 -1.45 -5.74 -14.16
CA LEU A 63 -0.53 -5.06 -13.24
C LEU A 63 -1.31 -4.17 -12.27
N SER A 64 -1.12 -4.35 -10.97
CA SER A 64 -1.76 -3.55 -9.93
C SER A 64 -0.79 -2.58 -9.31
N LEU A 65 -1.18 -1.31 -9.17
CA LEU A 65 -0.39 -0.34 -8.44
C LEU A 65 -0.54 -0.57 -6.94
N SER A 66 0.54 -1.02 -6.31
CA SER A 66 0.52 -1.21 -4.87
C SER A 66 0.47 0.14 -4.16
N SER A 67 -0.37 0.23 -3.15
CA SER A 67 -0.33 1.37 -2.25
C SER A 67 0.95 1.25 -1.43
N ARG A 68 1.78 2.29 -1.44
CA ARG A 68 2.73 2.47 -0.34
C ARG A 68 1.87 2.69 0.88
N GLU A 69 1.71 1.67 1.71
CA GLU A 69 1.37 1.90 3.10
C GLU A 69 2.47 2.83 3.62
N SER A 70 2.14 4.11 3.78
CA SER A 70 2.81 4.91 4.79
C SER A 70 2.75 4.03 6.03
N LYS A 71 3.91 3.67 6.58
CA LYS A 71 4.00 2.96 7.85
C LYS A 71 3.11 3.76 8.79
N ARG A 72 1.87 3.34 9.00
CA ARG A 72 1.04 3.89 10.05
C ARG A 72 1.78 3.41 11.27
N GLU A 73 2.51 4.32 11.87
CA GLU A 73 3.05 4.12 13.20
C GLU A 73 1.84 3.72 14.03
N LYS A 74 1.73 2.42 14.31
CA LYS A 74 0.63 1.89 15.10
C LYS A 74 0.87 2.47 16.49
N VAL A 75 0.24 3.61 16.76
CA VAL A 75 0.14 4.14 18.11
C VAL A 75 -0.73 3.13 18.86
N TYR A 76 -0.07 2.15 19.48
CA TYR A 76 -0.69 1.36 20.52
C TYR A 76 -0.93 2.33 21.68
N VAL A 77 -2.18 2.80 21.81
CA VAL A 77 -2.61 3.42 23.06
C VAL A 77 -2.69 2.28 24.07
N SER A 78 -1.60 2.06 24.81
CA SER A 78 -1.62 1.23 26.00
C SER A 78 -2.53 1.89 27.01
N ILE A 79 -3.79 1.46 27.07
CA ILE A 79 -4.64 1.71 28.21
C ILE A 79 -4.13 0.77 29.30
N GLU A 80 -3.18 1.24 30.11
CA GLU A 80 -2.90 0.57 31.38
C GLU A 80 -4.06 0.88 32.33
N PRO A 81 -4.77 -0.13 32.86
CA PRO A 81 -5.64 0.10 34.01
C PRO A 81 -4.75 0.44 35.20
N SER A 82 -4.89 1.66 35.72
CA SER A 82 -4.30 2.06 36.99
C SER A 82 -4.94 1.22 38.10
N ILE A 83 -4.31 0.10 38.45
CA ILE A 83 -4.57 -0.60 39.71
C ILE A 83 -3.79 0.18 40.76
N GLY A 84 -4.49 1.10 41.42
CA GLY A 84 -4.00 1.83 42.57
C GLY A 84 -3.60 0.84 43.67
N ASN A 85 -2.33 0.88 44.04
CA ASN A 85 -1.78 0.26 45.23
C ASN A 85 -2.05 1.16 46.44
N GLU A 86 -2.85 0.71 47.41
CA GLU A 86 -2.76 1.24 48.77
C GLU A 86 -2.21 0.18 49.72
N THR A 87 -1.10 0.58 50.32
CA THR A 87 -0.20 -0.20 51.16
C THR A 87 -0.77 -0.19 52.57
N LYS A 88 -0.78 -1.36 53.24
CA LYS A 88 -0.96 -1.42 54.70
C LYS A 88 0.13 -0.59 55.37
N LYS A 89 -0.27 0.33 56.26
CA LYS A 89 0.59 0.85 57.33
C LYS A 89 -0.17 0.74 58.63
N ASP A 90 0.38 -0.09 59.50
CA ASP A 90 0.10 -0.12 60.93
C ASP A 90 0.65 1.17 61.56
N GLU A 91 -0.06 1.75 62.54
CA GLU A 91 0.56 2.49 63.65
C GLU A 91 -0.45 2.62 64.81
N ASN A 92 -0.08 2.02 65.95
CA ASN A 92 -0.73 2.16 67.25
C ASN A 92 -0.32 3.50 67.90
N ASN A 93 -1.22 4.16 68.66
CA ASN A 93 -1.03 4.63 70.06
C ASN A 93 -2.12 5.63 70.53
N ILE A 94 -2.94 5.17 71.49
CA ILE A 94 -3.43 5.70 72.80
C ILE A 94 -3.54 7.24 73.06
N GLU A 95 -4.74 7.68 73.49
CA GLU A 95 -5.16 8.48 74.71
C GLU A 95 -6.60 9.02 74.43
N ASP A 96 -7.62 9.08 75.30
CA ASP A 96 -7.82 9.04 76.78
C ASP A 96 -8.58 7.79 77.28
#